data_AF-A0A966U135-F1
#
_entry.id   AF-A0A966U135-F1
#
_cell.length_a   1.000
_cell.length_b   1.000
_cell.length_c   1.000
_cell.angle_alpha   90.00
_cell.angle_beta   90.00
_cell.angle_gamma   90.00
#
_symmetry.space_group_name_H-M   'P 1'
#
loop_
_entity.id
_entity.type
_entity.pdbx_description
1 polymer ?
#
loop_
_entity_poly.entity_id
_entity_poly.type
_entity_poly.pdbx_seq_one_letter_code
_entity_poly.pdbx_strand_id
1 'polypeptide(L)'
;KVAGGTYWLVAPEVFEGILEDQPGVMHACEAETAMMMHVTQGTVRMERMAEAFGPHANRPAAQPRTLYFRRSFFDMTPTGVVGDARRASPEKGAVLVEALGVRLAEILGEPALWVTSEGDGITPS
;
A
#
# COMPACT_ATOMS: atom_id res chain seq x y z
N LYS A 1 3.00 -24.42 1.57
CA LYS A 1 1.89 -23.50 1.22
C LYS A 1 2.47 -22.19 0.73
N VAL A 2 1.78 -21.48 -0.15
CA VAL A 2 2.19 -20.15 -0.62
C VAL A 2 1.03 -19.21 -0.36
N ALA A 3 1.30 -18.10 0.34
CA ALA A 3 0.38 -16.98 0.51
C ALA A 3 0.94 -15.78 -0.25
N GLY A 4 0.07 -15.00 -0.87
CA GLY A 4 0.43 -13.79 -1.59
C GLY A 4 -0.47 -12.65 -1.16
N GLY A 5 0.12 -11.51 -0.86
CA GLY A 5 -0.57 -10.31 -0.43
C GLY A 5 0.34 -9.11 -0.53
N THR A 6 -0.26 -7.93 -0.50
CA THR A 6 0.48 -6.68 -0.40
C THR A 6 0.22 -6.04 0.96
N TYR A 7 1.25 -5.48 1.59
CA TYR A 7 1.19 -5.06 2.99
C TYR A 7 0.01 -4.13 3.28
N TRP A 8 -0.33 -3.26 2.33
CA TRP A 8 -1.40 -2.28 2.49
C TRP A 8 -2.82 -2.82 2.31
N LEU A 9 -2.98 -3.98 1.68
CA LEU A 9 -4.27 -4.69 1.62
C LEU A 9 -4.41 -5.72 2.73
N VAL A 10 -3.29 -6.23 3.25
CA VAL A 10 -3.27 -7.18 4.36
C VAL A 10 -3.54 -6.48 5.69
N ALA A 11 -3.04 -5.24 5.87
CA ALA A 11 -3.22 -4.46 7.09
C ALA A 11 -3.66 -2.99 6.77
N PRO A 12 -4.80 -2.78 6.09
CA PRO A 12 -5.27 -1.44 5.71
C PRO A 12 -5.58 -0.54 6.91
N GLU A 13 -5.95 -1.12 8.06
CA GLU A 13 -6.27 -0.41 9.29
C GLU A 13 -5.10 0.39 9.86
N VAL A 14 -3.86 0.01 9.54
CA VAL A 14 -2.66 0.67 10.08
C VAL A 14 -2.51 2.10 9.58
N PHE A 15 -3.05 2.43 8.40
CA PHE A 15 -2.88 3.75 7.81
C PHE A 15 -3.87 4.78 8.38
N GLU A 16 -4.97 4.32 8.98
CA GLU A 16 -6.01 5.20 9.52
C GLU A 16 -5.46 6.05 10.67
N GLY A 17 -5.66 7.36 10.60
CA GLY A 17 -5.17 8.31 11.61
C GLY A 17 -3.68 8.64 11.52
N ILE A 18 -2.90 7.97 10.68
CA ILE A 18 -1.50 8.34 10.37
C ILE A 18 -1.42 9.21 9.12
N LEU A 19 -2.16 8.83 8.07
CA LEU A 19 -2.22 9.59 6.83
C LEU A 19 -3.19 10.77 6.96
N GLU A 20 -2.81 11.93 6.41
CA GLU A 20 -3.59 13.15 6.51
C GLU A 20 -4.45 13.40 5.26
N ASP A 21 -3.89 13.18 4.08
CA ASP A 21 -4.51 13.60 2.81
C ASP A 21 -5.23 12.45 2.08
N GLN A 22 -5.16 11.23 2.61
CA GLN A 22 -5.69 10.03 1.94
C GLN A 22 -6.05 8.88 2.91
N PRO A 23 -7.05 8.05 2.57
CA PRO A 23 -7.54 6.99 3.45
C PRO A 23 -6.67 5.72 3.49
N GLY A 24 -5.60 5.64 2.68
CA GLY A 24 -4.76 4.46 2.56
C GLY A 24 -3.72 4.63 1.47
N VAL A 25 -2.94 3.57 1.19
CA VAL A 25 -1.83 3.61 0.22
C VAL A 25 -2.33 3.76 -1.22
N MET A 26 -1.66 4.64 -1.97
CA MET A 26 -1.85 4.88 -3.41
C MET A 26 -0.54 4.64 -4.16
N HIS A 27 0.02 5.62 -4.89
CA HIS A 27 1.32 5.47 -5.57
C HIS A 27 2.21 6.71 -5.45
N ALA A 28 3.45 6.51 -4.99
CA ALA A 28 4.38 7.55 -4.58
C ALA A 28 3.73 8.59 -3.63
N CYS A 29 2.82 8.11 -2.79
CA CYS A 29 1.95 8.90 -1.94
C CYS A 29 2.53 9.11 -0.52
N GLU A 30 1.77 9.77 0.37
CA GLU A 30 2.19 10.07 1.75
C GLU A 30 2.87 8.89 2.44
N ALA A 31 2.20 7.72 2.45
CA ALA A 31 2.68 6.52 3.12
C ALA A 31 4.02 6.03 2.54
N GLU A 32 4.08 5.86 1.21
CA GLU A 32 5.27 5.32 0.54
C GLU A 32 6.45 6.29 0.67
N THR A 33 6.21 7.59 0.49
CA THR A 33 7.26 8.61 0.64
C THR A 33 7.75 8.67 2.08
N ALA A 34 6.86 8.66 3.08
CA ALA A 34 7.25 8.69 4.49
C ALA A 34 8.09 7.46 4.86
N MET A 35 7.66 6.26 4.46
CA MET A 35 8.43 5.03 4.70
C MET A 35 9.80 5.07 4.01
N MET A 36 9.89 5.56 2.77
CA MET A 36 11.17 5.71 2.07
C MET A 36 12.10 6.73 2.75
N MET A 37 11.57 7.84 3.26
CA MET A 37 12.36 8.80 4.04
C MET A 37 12.97 8.18 5.30
N HIS A 38 12.27 7.20 5.91
CA HIS A 38 12.75 6.50 7.09
C HIS A 38 13.74 5.38 6.75
N VAL A 39 13.36 4.47 5.85
CA VAL A 39 14.12 3.23 5.56
C VAL A 39 15.38 3.51 4.75
N THR A 40 15.34 4.48 3.83
CA THR A 40 16.47 4.82 2.96
C THR A 40 16.69 6.33 2.94
N GLN A 41 17.21 6.86 4.03
CA GLN A 41 17.48 8.29 4.18
C GLN A 41 18.27 8.84 2.98
N GLY A 42 17.83 9.97 2.44
CA GLY A 42 18.48 10.66 1.31
C GLY A 42 18.09 10.16 -0.09
N THR A 43 17.23 9.14 -0.23
CA THR A 43 16.75 8.70 -1.56
C THR A 43 15.53 9.48 -2.06
N VAL A 44 14.91 10.27 -1.19
CA VAL A 44 13.77 11.13 -1.54
C VAL A 44 14.30 12.52 -1.93
N ARG A 45 13.89 12.98 -3.11
CA ARG A 45 14.23 14.31 -3.66
C ARG A 45 13.41 15.40 -2.98
N MET A 46 13.88 15.87 -1.84
CA MET A 46 13.21 16.88 -1.01
C MET A 46 12.92 18.17 -1.77
N GLU A 47 13.81 18.55 -2.69
CA GLU A 47 13.68 19.74 -3.53
C GLU A 47 12.49 19.70 -4.47
N ARG A 48 11.93 18.50 -4.72
CA ARG A 48 10.74 18.29 -5.58
C ARG A 48 9.47 18.01 -4.79
N MET A 49 9.50 18.08 -3.46
CA MET A 49 8.35 17.70 -2.63
C MET A 49 7.11 18.55 -2.92
N ALA A 50 7.29 19.83 -3.26
CA ALA A 50 6.15 20.70 -3.61
C ALA A 50 5.35 20.21 -4.83
N GLU A 51 5.99 19.44 -5.72
CA GLU A 51 5.37 18.81 -6.89
C GLU A 51 4.82 17.40 -6.61
N ALA A 52 5.03 16.85 -5.41
CA ALA A 52 4.78 15.44 -5.11
C ALA A 52 3.29 15.17 -4.77
N PHE A 53 2.39 15.53 -5.69
CA PHE A 53 0.96 15.26 -5.59
C PHE A 53 0.38 14.94 -6.96
N GLY A 54 -0.80 14.34 -6.97
CA GLY A 54 -1.51 13.97 -8.18
C GLY A 54 -2.99 13.61 -7.90
N PRO A 55 -3.70 13.03 -8.87
CA PRO A 55 -5.10 12.68 -8.69
C PRO A 55 -5.27 11.58 -7.64
N HIS A 56 -6.33 11.67 -6.82
CA HIS A 56 -6.70 10.63 -5.85
C HIS A 56 -7.56 9.52 -6.48
N ALA A 57 -8.07 9.74 -7.69
CA ALA A 57 -8.80 8.76 -8.48
C ALA A 57 -8.47 8.95 -9.97
N ASN A 58 -8.06 7.87 -10.64
CA ASN A 58 -7.73 7.83 -12.07
C ASN A 58 -8.77 7.03 -12.88
N ARG A 59 -9.81 6.52 -12.20
CA ARG A 59 -10.86 5.70 -12.79
C ARG A 59 -12.02 6.60 -13.22
N PRO A 60 -12.44 6.58 -14.50
CA PRO A 60 -13.66 7.25 -14.93
C PRO A 60 -14.85 6.75 -14.11
N ALA A 61 -15.72 7.66 -13.70
CA ALA A 61 -16.90 7.34 -12.90
C ALA A 61 -17.80 6.27 -13.57
N ALA A 62 -17.84 6.24 -14.90
CA ALA A 62 -18.63 5.29 -15.68
C ALA A 62 -18.01 3.89 -15.78
N GLN A 63 -16.76 3.67 -15.36
CA GLN A 63 -16.09 2.37 -15.52
C GLN A 63 -16.62 1.37 -14.47
N PRO A 64 -17.25 0.23 -14.85
CA PRO A 64 -17.79 -0.76 -13.91
C PRO A 64 -16.71 -1.49 -13.12
N ARG A 65 -16.85 -1.68 -11.79
CA ARG A 65 -15.76 -2.15 -10.88
C ARG A 65 -14.95 -3.34 -11.38
N THR A 66 -15.60 -4.29 -12.07
CA THR A 66 -15.03 -5.53 -12.62
C THR A 66 -14.29 -5.36 -13.94
N LEU A 67 -14.44 -4.23 -14.64
CA LEU A 67 -13.72 -3.92 -15.86
C LEU A 67 -12.42 -3.19 -15.54
N TYR A 68 -11.29 -3.77 -15.94
CA TYR A 68 -9.95 -3.21 -15.74
C TYR A 68 -9.37 -2.69 -17.06
N PHE A 69 -8.78 -1.49 -17.02
CA PHE A 69 -8.00 -0.93 -18.12
C PHE A 69 -6.57 -0.72 -17.65
N ARG A 70 -5.61 -1.23 -18.41
CA ARG A 70 -4.22 -0.81 -18.27
C ARG A 70 -4.07 0.58 -18.89
N ARG A 71 -3.55 1.53 -18.11
CA ARG A 71 -3.30 2.91 -18.55
C ARG A 71 -1.84 3.25 -18.37
N SER A 72 -1.34 4.12 -19.23
CA SER A 72 -0.01 4.70 -19.05
C SER A 72 -0.03 5.63 -17.84
N PHE A 73 1.01 5.60 -17.01
CA PHE A 73 1.17 6.59 -15.95
C PHE A 73 1.33 8.01 -16.50
N PHE A 74 1.92 8.15 -17.69
CA PHE A 74 2.01 9.43 -18.40
C PHE A 74 0.64 10.06 -18.67
N ASP A 75 -0.38 9.23 -18.90
CA ASP A 75 -1.75 9.71 -19.13
C ASP A 75 -2.51 9.96 -17.81
N MET A 76 -2.01 9.42 -16.69
CA MET A 76 -2.68 9.45 -15.41
C MET A 76 -2.21 10.59 -14.51
N THR A 77 -0.92 10.90 -14.52
CA THR A 77 -0.33 11.87 -13.58
C THR A 77 0.89 12.54 -14.20
N PRO A 78 1.00 13.89 -14.17
CA PRO A 78 2.17 14.60 -14.66
C PRO A 78 3.46 14.29 -13.88
N THR A 79 3.32 13.94 -12.60
CA THR A 79 4.43 13.83 -11.64
C THR A 79 4.80 12.38 -11.36
N GLY A 80 3.95 11.43 -11.76
CA GLY A 80 4.05 10.02 -11.36
C GLY A 80 3.30 9.73 -10.06
N VAL A 81 2.89 10.73 -9.29
CA VAL A 81 2.19 10.55 -8.01
C VAL A 81 0.68 10.34 -8.22
N VAL A 82 0.11 9.43 -7.44
CA VAL A 82 -1.33 9.25 -7.22
C VAL A 82 -1.55 9.37 -5.72
N GLY A 83 -2.30 10.39 -5.28
CA GLY A 83 -2.34 10.82 -3.87
C GLY A 83 -1.53 12.09 -3.64
N ASP A 84 -1.13 12.32 -2.39
CA ASP A 84 -0.35 13.48 -1.98
C ASP A 84 0.79 13.05 -1.04
N ALA A 85 2.03 13.39 -1.36
CA ALA A 85 3.19 13.05 -0.53
C ALA A 85 3.70 14.23 0.31
N ARG A 86 3.10 15.42 0.19
CA ARG A 86 3.62 16.66 0.79
C ARG A 86 3.55 16.69 2.31
N ARG A 87 2.77 15.80 2.92
CA ARG A 87 2.67 15.57 4.37
C ARG A 87 3.61 14.47 4.88
N ALA A 88 4.37 13.83 4.00
CA ALA A 88 5.30 12.78 4.39
C ALA A 88 6.44 13.32 5.26
N SER A 89 6.83 12.55 6.27
CA SER A 89 7.99 12.83 7.11
C SER A 89 8.70 11.54 7.52
N PRO A 90 9.99 11.59 7.88
CA PRO A 90 10.71 10.42 8.41
C PRO A 90 10.05 9.85 9.68
N GLU A 91 9.48 10.71 10.53
CA GLU A 91 8.80 10.31 11.77
C GLU A 91 7.54 9.51 11.48
N LYS A 92 6.72 9.96 10.52
CA LYS A 92 5.59 9.17 10.02
C LYS A 92 6.05 7.85 9.43
N GLY A 93 7.16 7.87 8.70
CA GLY A 93 7.77 6.66 8.13
C GLY A 93 8.13 5.63 9.20
N ALA A 94 8.74 6.07 10.31
CA ALA A 94 9.08 5.21 11.43
C ALA A 94 7.81 4.58 12.05
N VAL A 95 6.78 5.38 12.30
CA VAL A 95 5.50 4.89 12.86
C VAL A 95 4.86 3.87 11.92
N LEU A 96 4.81 4.16 10.61
CA LEU A 96 4.24 3.26 9.61
C LEU A 96 4.99 1.92 9.52
N VAL A 97 6.32 1.95 9.42
CA VAL A 97 7.13 0.73 9.31
C VAL A 97 6.97 -0.15 10.54
N GLU A 98 7.02 0.45 11.74
CA GLU A 98 6.86 -0.29 12.99
C GLU A 98 5.46 -0.91 13.09
N ALA A 99 4.40 -0.11 12.90
CA ALA A 99 3.03 -0.57 13.02
C ALA A 99 2.68 -1.64 11.98
N LEU A 100 3.14 -1.48 10.74
CA LEU A 100 2.97 -2.50 9.70
C LEU A 100 3.77 -3.77 10.03
N GLY A 101 5.00 -3.63 10.52
CA GLY A 101 5.84 -4.77 10.91
C GLY A 101 5.18 -5.62 11.98
N VAL A 102 4.71 -4.99 13.06
CA VAL A 102 3.97 -5.66 14.14
C VAL A 102 2.72 -6.35 13.59
N ARG A 103 1.89 -5.62 12.84
CA ARG A 103 0.61 -6.15 12.37
C ARG A 103 0.76 -7.31 11.39
N LEU A 104 1.72 -7.21 10.47
CA LEU A 104 2.03 -8.30 9.55
C LEU A 104 2.58 -9.52 10.27
N ALA A 105 3.41 -9.34 11.30
CA ALA A 105 3.94 -10.44 12.09
C ALA A 105 2.81 -11.18 12.84
N GLU A 106 1.85 -10.45 13.41
CA GLU A 106 0.65 -11.04 14.03
C GLU A 106 -0.16 -11.86 13.02
N ILE A 107 -0.48 -11.27 11.86
CA ILE A 107 -1.29 -11.94 10.83
C ILE A 107 -0.57 -13.19 10.31
N LEU A 108 0.69 -13.06 9.92
CA LEU A 108 1.47 -14.18 9.37
C LEU A 108 1.81 -15.22 10.44
N GLY A 109 1.81 -14.85 11.71
CA GLY A 109 2.04 -15.73 12.84
C GLY A 109 0.84 -16.60 13.21
N GLU A 110 -0.38 -16.30 12.74
CA GLU A 110 -1.60 -17.04 13.08
C GLU A 110 -1.54 -18.50 12.61
N PRO A 111 -1.40 -19.49 13.53
CA PRO A 111 -1.26 -20.89 13.15
C PRO A 111 -2.43 -21.42 12.34
N ALA A 112 -3.66 -20.93 12.56
CA ALA A 112 -4.85 -21.35 11.85
C ALA A 112 -4.78 -21.09 10.34
N LEU A 113 -4.03 -20.07 9.88
CA LEU A 113 -3.78 -19.85 8.45
C LEU A 113 -2.97 -20.98 7.81
N TRP A 114 -2.23 -21.71 8.63
CA TRP A 114 -1.27 -22.72 8.19
C TRP A 114 -1.73 -24.16 8.45
N VAL A 115 -2.84 -24.38 9.16
CA VAL A 115 -3.43 -25.72 9.37
C VAL A 115 -3.89 -26.34 8.04
N THR A 116 -3.50 -27.58 7.80
CA THR A 116 -4.07 -28.42 6.73
C THR A 116 -5.23 -29.21 7.31
N SER A 117 -6.41 -29.16 6.69
CA SER A 117 -7.40 -30.19 6.91
C SER A 117 -6.82 -31.51 6.40
N GLU A 118 -6.53 -32.45 7.30
CA GLU A 118 -6.35 -33.85 6.91
C GLU A 118 -7.71 -34.44 6.59
N GLY A 119 -7.83 -35.09 5.42
CA GLY A 119 -8.99 -35.89 5.05
C GLY A 119 -9.90 -35.25 4.01
N ASP A 120 -9.58 -35.48 2.75
CA ASP A 120 -10.54 -36.06 1.80
C ASP A 120 -9.70 -36.76 0.72
N GLY A 121 -9.38 -38.02 1.00
CA GLY A 121 -8.92 -38.93 -0.02
C GLY A 121 -10.01 -39.01 -1.09
N ILE A 122 -9.74 -38.41 -2.25
CA ILE A 122 -10.48 -38.71 -3.46
C ILE A 122 -10.18 -40.19 -3.78
N THR A 123 -11.05 -41.09 -3.34
CA THR A 123 -11.16 -42.41 -3.97
C THR A 123 -11.80 -42.19 -5.33
N PRO A 124 -11.10 -42.44 -6.45
CA PRO A 124 -11.72 -42.37 -7.77
C PRO A 124 -12.74 -43.51 -7.88
N SER A 125 -13.97 -43.18 -8.28
CA SER A 125 -14.98 -44.14 -8.73
C SER A 125 -14.65 -44.68 -10.12
#